data_AF-A0A9D7JSJ5-F1
#
_entry.id   AF-A0A9D7JSJ5-F1
#
_cell.length_a   1.000
_cell.length_b   1.000
_cell.length_c   1.000
_cell.angle_alpha   90.00
_cell.angle_beta   90.00
_cell.angle_gamma   90.00
#
_symmetry.space_group_name_H-M   'P 1'
#
loop_
_entity.id
_entity.type
_entity.pdbx_description
1 polymer ?
#
loop_
_entity_poly.entity_id
_entity_poly.type
_entity_poly.pdbx_seq_one_letter_code
_entity_poly.pdbx_strand_id
1 'polypeptide(L)'
;MSISKQYNRIIRKELRVHAAWFPVVNVYTIGDYGFIENGLFVRRGNIKKDFGVSLDVLDSPDASINFKSTSTTIIKLDGGVPVQTIPATSITAQVKVQFSRTKSFLIKSPSIKVKAIASPNTVAQTLAAHPTWRPNYKVVYEIYFAKKAIVISTKDSNTELVFSGNATALENLDLGNANLTMSFTKAVGLDIQGKEGVLGLGLFQVSNGSMDAVRGAKKPVKVTAVKVSEMELADDL
;
A
#
# COMPACT_ATOMS: atom_id res chain seq x y z
N MET A 1 -12.32 13.66 9.77
CA MET A 1 -11.01 13.19 9.27
C MET A 1 -10.95 13.32 7.75
N SER A 2 -9.83 13.82 7.19
CA SER A 2 -9.59 13.90 5.74
C SER A 2 -9.26 12.52 5.16
N ILE A 3 -9.42 12.37 3.83
CA ILE A 3 -9.07 11.15 3.09
C ILE A 3 -7.60 10.77 3.32
N SER A 4 -6.68 11.73 3.28
CA SER A 4 -5.25 11.52 3.50
C SER A 4 -4.92 10.98 4.89
N LYS A 5 -5.55 11.54 5.94
CA LYS A 5 -5.38 11.05 7.33
C LYS A 5 -5.94 9.64 7.49
N GLN A 6 -7.06 9.33 6.85
CA GLN A 6 -7.65 8.00 6.88
C GLN A 6 -6.80 6.97 6.15
N TYR A 7 -6.30 7.31 4.97
CA TYR A 7 -5.37 6.48 4.21
C TYR A 7 -4.11 6.19 5.03
N ASN A 8 -3.48 7.22 5.61
CA ASN A 8 -2.32 7.06 6.49
C ASN A 8 -2.61 6.15 7.70
N ARG A 9 -3.79 6.28 8.31
CA ARG A 9 -4.21 5.40 9.40
C ARG A 9 -4.32 3.93 8.94
N ILE A 10 -4.86 3.69 7.75
CA ILE A 10 -4.96 2.34 7.19
C ILE A 10 -3.55 1.78 6.91
N ILE A 11 -2.70 2.51 6.19
CA ILE A 11 -1.34 2.06 5.87
C ILE A 11 -0.52 1.79 7.14
N ARG A 12 -0.61 2.66 8.16
CA ARG A 12 0.04 2.42 9.46
C ARG A 12 -0.45 1.18 10.18
N LYS A 13 -1.73 0.82 10.02
CA LYS A 13 -2.31 -0.36 10.67
C LYS A 13 -1.94 -1.63 9.93
N GLU A 14 -2.05 -1.63 8.61
CA GLU A 14 -1.88 -2.82 7.78
C GLU A 14 -0.40 -3.12 7.49
N LEU A 15 0.43 -2.09 7.28
CA LEU A 15 1.84 -2.24 6.86
C LEU A 15 2.85 -1.69 7.86
N ARG A 16 2.40 -1.07 8.97
CA ARG A 16 3.27 -0.43 10.00
C ARG A 16 4.21 0.67 9.51
N VAL A 17 3.93 1.23 8.36
CA VAL A 17 4.69 2.35 7.76
C VAL A 17 3.83 3.58 7.59
N HIS A 18 4.45 4.72 7.25
CA HIS A 18 3.73 5.95 6.95
C HIS A 18 3.17 5.88 5.53
N ALA A 19 1.99 6.46 5.28
CA ALA A 19 1.50 6.58 3.93
C ALA A 19 2.37 7.51 3.08
N ALA A 20 2.67 7.07 1.87
CA ALA A 20 3.11 7.96 0.81
C ALA A 20 1.90 8.71 0.26
N TRP A 21 1.85 10.04 0.42
CA TRP A 21 0.75 10.85 -0.10
C TRP A 21 1.28 11.84 -1.16
N PHE A 22 0.66 11.98 -2.34
CA PHE A 22 -0.49 11.22 -2.87
C PHE A 22 -0.09 9.76 -3.21
N PRO A 23 -0.93 8.75 -2.95
CA PRO A 23 -0.49 7.35 -3.06
C PRO A 23 -0.23 6.95 -4.49
N VAL A 24 0.75 6.05 -4.69
CA VAL A 24 1.14 5.42 -5.96
C VAL A 24 1.72 6.40 -6.99
N VAL A 25 1.09 7.54 -7.28
CA VAL A 25 1.53 8.50 -8.31
C VAL A 25 2.59 9.50 -7.84
N ASN A 26 3.16 9.29 -6.66
CA ASN A 26 4.23 10.12 -6.13
C ASN A 26 5.61 9.70 -6.68
N VAL A 27 6.62 10.50 -6.33
CA VAL A 27 8.01 10.34 -6.77
C VAL A 27 8.97 10.12 -5.59
N TYR A 28 8.48 9.58 -4.47
CA TYR A 28 9.35 9.33 -3.31
C TYR A 28 10.42 8.29 -3.63
N THR A 29 11.63 8.53 -3.13
CA THR A 29 12.81 7.67 -3.32
C THR A 29 13.54 7.45 -2.00
N ILE A 30 14.33 6.36 -1.93
CA ILE A 30 15.13 6.08 -0.73
C ILE A 30 16.11 7.22 -0.49
N GLY A 31 16.26 7.60 0.77
CA GLY A 31 17.08 8.73 1.19
C GLY A 31 16.40 10.09 1.05
N ASP A 32 15.14 10.16 0.58
CA ASP A 32 14.39 11.41 0.68
C ASP A 32 14.27 11.81 2.15
N TYR A 33 14.53 13.09 2.45
CA TYR A 33 14.33 13.63 3.78
C TYR A 33 13.30 14.76 3.79
N GLY A 34 12.74 15.01 4.96
CA GLY A 34 11.69 15.98 5.15
C GLY A 34 11.18 16.01 6.58
N PHE A 35 9.95 16.44 6.77
CA PHE A 35 9.29 16.44 8.08
C PHE A 35 7.88 15.89 7.96
N ILE A 36 7.25 15.64 9.11
CA ILE A 36 5.85 15.24 9.17
C ILE A 36 5.00 16.47 9.43
N GLU A 37 4.07 16.75 8.53
CA GLU A 37 3.08 17.81 8.67
C GLU A 37 1.68 17.22 8.49
N ASN A 38 0.77 17.53 9.41
CA ASN A 38 -0.60 16.98 9.40
C ASN A 38 -0.68 15.44 9.34
N GLY A 39 0.37 14.75 9.80
CA GLY A 39 0.51 13.29 9.79
C GLY A 39 1.05 12.71 8.47
N LEU A 40 1.34 13.54 7.49
CA LEU A 40 1.90 13.15 6.18
C LEU A 40 3.38 13.56 6.12
N PHE A 41 4.17 12.78 5.40
CA PHE A 41 5.56 13.15 5.13
C PHE A 41 5.61 14.20 4.02
N VAL A 42 6.36 15.28 4.25
CA VAL A 42 6.60 16.36 3.29
C VAL A 42 8.08 16.36 2.93
N ARG A 43 8.39 15.91 1.71
CA ARG A 43 9.76 15.85 1.17
C ARG A 43 10.36 17.24 1.01
N ARG A 44 11.64 17.36 1.33
CA ARG A 44 12.46 18.57 1.16
C ARG A 44 13.62 18.37 0.18
N GLY A 45 14.23 17.21 0.20
CA GLY A 45 15.35 16.88 -0.66
C GLY A 45 15.74 15.42 -0.53
N ASN A 46 16.96 15.09 -0.92
CA ASN A 46 17.49 13.73 -0.82
C ASN A 46 18.90 13.75 -0.23
N ILE A 47 19.15 12.90 0.77
CA ILE A 47 20.38 12.97 1.56
C ILE A 47 21.65 12.63 0.77
N LYS A 48 21.51 11.88 -0.33
CA LYS A 48 22.64 11.61 -1.23
C LYS A 48 23.10 12.88 -1.95
N LYS A 49 22.16 13.70 -2.40
CA LYS A 49 22.44 14.93 -3.17
C LYS A 49 22.81 16.09 -2.25
N ASP A 50 22.10 16.24 -1.14
CA ASP A 50 22.19 17.44 -0.31
C ASP A 50 23.26 17.33 0.79
N PHE A 51 23.60 16.11 1.21
CA PHE A 51 24.56 15.84 2.29
C PHE A 51 25.69 14.87 1.89
N GLY A 52 25.75 14.45 0.62
CA GLY A 52 26.80 13.56 0.12
C GLY A 52 26.79 12.16 0.74
N VAL A 53 25.68 11.71 1.33
CA VAL A 53 25.62 10.42 2.03
C VAL A 53 25.53 9.27 1.03
N SER A 54 26.45 8.30 1.13
CA SER A 54 26.37 7.05 0.37
C SER A 54 25.25 6.15 0.92
N LEU A 55 24.50 5.52 0.01
CA LEU A 55 23.36 4.68 0.36
C LEU A 55 23.49 3.34 -0.36
N ASP A 56 23.63 2.28 0.44
CA ASP A 56 23.47 0.91 -0.02
C ASP A 56 22.02 0.48 0.18
N VAL A 57 21.40 -0.03 -0.88
CA VAL A 57 19.99 -0.41 -0.91
C VAL A 57 19.88 -1.91 -1.10
N LEU A 58 19.08 -2.55 -0.26
CA LEU A 58 18.76 -3.97 -0.34
C LEU A 58 17.29 -4.16 -0.68
N ASP A 59 17.01 -5.23 -1.40
CA ASP A 59 15.66 -5.73 -1.54
C ASP A 59 15.26 -6.46 -0.25
N SER A 60 14.04 -6.19 0.21
CA SER A 60 13.40 -6.88 1.33
C SER A 60 12.32 -7.81 0.80
N PRO A 61 11.85 -8.79 1.59
CA PRO A 61 10.78 -9.68 1.17
C PRO A 61 9.56 -8.92 0.65
N ASP A 62 8.98 -9.45 -0.42
CA ASP A 62 7.75 -8.92 -0.99
C ASP A 62 6.63 -8.89 0.06
N ALA A 63 5.79 -7.87 -0.03
CA ALA A 63 4.58 -7.75 0.75
C ALA A 63 3.35 -7.72 -0.16
N SER A 64 2.16 -7.79 0.44
CA SER A 64 0.90 -7.53 -0.26
C SER A 64 -0.04 -6.77 0.68
N ILE A 65 -1.06 -6.14 0.11
CA ILE A 65 -2.13 -5.53 0.89
C ILE A 65 -3.47 -5.89 0.28
N ASN A 66 -4.40 -6.33 1.13
CA ASN A 66 -5.77 -6.59 0.77
C ASN A 66 -6.68 -6.03 1.86
N PHE A 67 -6.94 -4.72 1.77
CA PHE A 67 -7.76 -4.00 2.72
C PHE A 67 -9.08 -3.59 2.08
N LYS A 68 -10.16 -3.81 2.82
CA LYS A 68 -11.46 -3.19 2.56
C LYS A 68 -12.02 -2.63 3.86
N SER A 69 -12.80 -1.57 3.78
CA SER A 69 -13.55 -1.08 4.92
C SER A 69 -14.63 -2.08 5.33
N THR A 70 -14.99 -2.10 6.61
CA THR A 70 -16.02 -3.03 7.14
C THR A 70 -17.37 -2.85 6.44
N SER A 71 -17.68 -1.63 6.00
CA SER A 71 -18.86 -1.26 5.21
C SER A 71 -18.75 -1.58 3.72
N THR A 72 -17.79 -2.41 3.31
CA THR A 72 -17.55 -2.77 1.91
C THR A 72 -17.87 -4.24 1.66
N THR A 73 -18.78 -4.48 0.72
CA THR A 73 -19.14 -5.82 0.24
C THR A 73 -18.59 -6.01 -1.17
N ILE A 74 -18.11 -7.22 -1.47
CA ILE A 74 -17.64 -7.61 -2.81
C ILE A 74 -18.54 -8.76 -3.26
N ILE A 75 -19.14 -8.61 -4.44
CA ILE A 75 -20.09 -9.54 -5.04
C ILE A 75 -19.53 -9.90 -6.42
N LYS A 76 -19.34 -11.19 -6.69
CA LYS A 76 -19.01 -11.71 -8.02
C LYS A 76 -20.31 -11.97 -8.77
N LEU A 77 -20.37 -11.57 -10.03
CA LEU A 77 -21.54 -11.73 -10.89
C LEU A 77 -21.13 -12.42 -12.19
N ASP A 78 -21.98 -13.32 -12.68
CA ASP A 78 -21.90 -13.90 -14.02
C ASP A 78 -23.30 -13.80 -14.66
N GLY A 79 -23.42 -13.23 -15.86
CA GLY A 79 -24.73 -12.94 -16.46
C GLY A 79 -25.60 -12.00 -15.60
N GLY A 80 -25.00 -11.21 -14.70
CA GLY A 80 -25.71 -10.36 -13.74
C GLY A 80 -26.24 -11.08 -12.50
N VAL A 81 -26.02 -12.39 -12.37
CA VAL A 81 -26.44 -13.20 -11.22
C VAL A 81 -25.27 -13.38 -10.25
N PRO A 82 -25.48 -13.25 -8.92
CA PRO A 82 -24.46 -13.56 -7.92
C PRO A 82 -23.95 -15.00 -8.00
N VAL A 83 -22.63 -15.14 -8.08
CA VAL A 83 -21.94 -16.43 -8.12
C VAL A 83 -20.85 -16.49 -7.04
N GLN A 84 -20.49 -17.68 -6.58
CA GLN A 84 -19.38 -17.86 -5.63
C GLN A 84 -18.01 -17.79 -6.33
N THR A 85 -17.95 -18.32 -7.55
CA THR A 85 -16.78 -18.34 -8.42
C THR A 85 -17.21 -17.94 -9.82
N ILE A 86 -16.36 -17.17 -10.51
CA ILE A 86 -16.54 -16.77 -11.90
C ILE A 86 -15.86 -17.84 -12.77
N PRO A 87 -16.60 -18.57 -13.61
CA PRO A 87 -16.01 -19.54 -14.53
C PRO A 87 -15.03 -18.86 -15.49
N ALA A 88 -13.92 -19.52 -15.81
CA ALA A 88 -12.93 -18.99 -16.76
C ALA A 88 -13.50 -18.74 -18.18
N THR A 89 -14.59 -19.42 -18.51
CA THR A 89 -15.33 -19.29 -19.79
C THR A 89 -16.37 -18.18 -19.78
N SER A 90 -16.56 -17.46 -18.67
CA SER A 90 -17.58 -16.40 -18.59
C SER A 90 -17.23 -15.22 -19.49
N ILE A 91 -18.22 -14.80 -20.30
CA ILE A 91 -18.14 -13.65 -21.21
C ILE A 91 -18.69 -12.37 -20.55
N THR A 92 -19.54 -12.52 -19.53
CA THR A 92 -20.28 -11.40 -18.90
C THR A 92 -19.95 -11.23 -17.41
N ALA A 93 -18.79 -11.74 -17.00
CA ALA A 93 -18.29 -11.66 -15.64
C ALA A 93 -18.14 -10.21 -15.15
N GLN A 94 -18.56 -9.97 -13.91
CA GLN A 94 -18.36 -8.71 -13.23
C GLN A 94 -18.00 -8.93 -11.75
N VAL A 95 -17.24 -8.00 -11.18
CA VAL A 95 -17.05 -7.90 -9.74
C VAL A 95 -17.60 -6.56 -9.30
N LYS A 96 -18.68 -6.60 -8.51
CA LYS A 96 -19.29 -5.43 -7.90
C LYS A 96 -18.75 -5.23 -6.49
N VAL A 97 -18.24 -4.04 -6.21
CA VAL A 97 -17.85 -3.59 -4.87
C VAL A 97 -18.84 -2.54 -4.41
N GLN A 98 -19.57 -2.83 -3.34
CA GLN A 98 -20.56 -1.93 -2.77
C GLN A 98 -20.03 -1.31 -1.48
N PHE A 99 -20.08 0.02 -1.40
CA PHE A 99 -19.70 0.78 -0.23
C PHE A 99 -20.95 1.36 0.44
N SER A 100 -21.36 0.83 1.59
CA SER A 100 -22.56 1.29 2.30
C SER A 100 -22.37 2.61 3.06
N ARG A 101 -21.13 3.07 3.23
CA ARG A 101 -20.80 4.31 3.97
C ARG A 101 -19.87 5.22 3.18
N THR A 102 -19.99 6.52 3.44
CA THR A 102 -19.04 7.55 2.99
C THR A 102 -17.64 7.27 3.54
N LYS A 103 -16.59 7.74 2.86
CA LYS A 103 -15.19 7.62 3.31
C LYS A 103 -14.77 6.17 3.55
N SER A 104 -15.37 5.25 2.80
CA SER A 104 -14.93 3.85 2.78
C SER A 104 -13.74 3.73 1.83
N PHE A 105 -12.89 2.75 2.07
CA PHE A 105 -11.68 2.48 1.31
C PHE A 105 -11.64 1.03 0.83
N LEU A 106 -11.14 0.85 -0.38
CA LEU A 106 -10.63 -0.41 -0.92
C LEU A 106 -9.18 -0.17 -1.32
N ILE A 107 -8.25 -0.90 -0.71
CA ILE A 107 -6.82 -0.83 -1.02
C ILE A 107 -6.33 -2.23 -1.31
N LYS A 108 -5.90 -2.47 -2.54
CA LYS A 108 -5.38 -3.78 -2.96
C LYS A 108 -4.07 -3.60 -3.72
N SER A 109 -3.11 -4.47 -3.44
CA SER A 109 -1.90 -4.66 -4.24
C SER A 109 -1.43 -6.09 -4.04
N PRO A 110 -1.50 -6.96 -5.06
CA PRO A 110 -1.10 -8.36 -4.92
C PRO A 110 0.40 -8.51 -4.67
N SER A 111 1.22 -7.57 -5.16
CA SER A 111 2.65 -7.52 -4.92
C SER A 111 3.06 -6.09 -4.53
N ILE A 112 3.90 -5.99 -3.51
CA ILE A 112 4.57 -4.78 -3.06
C ILE A 112 6.05 -5.14 -2.93
N LYS A 113 6.89 -4.52 -3.77
CA LYS A 113 8.33 -4.62 -3.66
C LYS A 113 8.82 -3.69 -2.57
N VAL A 114 9.56 -4.22 -1.61
CA VAL A 114 10.12 -3.44 -0.51
C VAL A 114 11.61 -3.26 -0.72
N LYS A 115 12.07 -2.01 -0.68
CA LYS A 115 13.49 -1.67 -0.71
C LYS A 115 13.87 -0.91 0.54
N ALA A 116 15.03 -1.23 1.11
CA ALA A 116 15.50 -0.67 2.37
C ALA A 116 16.96 -0.22 2.28
N ILE A 117 17.35 0.79 3.06
CA ILE A 117 18.76 1.10 3.31
C ILE A 117 19.37 -0.05 4.12
N ALA A 118 20.51 -0.58 3.68
CA ALA A 118 21.19 -1.70 4.32
C ALA A 118 21.63 -1.39 5.76
N SER A 119 22.22 -0.21 5.97
CA SER A 119 22.82 0.21 7.24
C SER A 119 22.29 1.59 7.67
N PRO A 120 21.03 1.67 8.13
CA PRO A 120 20.40 2.95 8.46
C PRO A 120 21.06 3.64 9.67
N ASN A 121 21.70 2.89 10.58
CA ASN A 121 22.46 3.45 11.69
C ASN A 121 23.71 4.22 11.23
N THR A 122 24.47 3.66 10.29
CA THR A 122 25.64 4.34 9.71
C THR A 122 25.21 5.63 9.01
N VAL A 123 24.11 5.58 8.25
CA VAL A 123 23.51 6.78 7.64
C VAL A 123 23.13 7.80 8.71
N ALA A 124 22.49 7.38 9.81
CA ALA A 124 22.12 8.28 10.90
C ALA A 124 23.33 8.92 11.59
N GLN A 125 24.43 8.19 11.79
CA GLN A 125 25.67 8.72 12.34
C GLN A 125 26.28 9.79 11.42
N THR A 126 26.37 9.51 10.11
CA THR A 126 26.87 10.48 9.14
C THR A 126 26.03 11.76 9.11
N LEU A 127 24.70 11.62 9.16
CA LEU A 127 23.79 12.77 9.21
C LEU A 127 23.92 13.54 10.54
N ALA A 128 24.08 12.85 11.67
CA ALA A 128 24.26 13.49 12.98
C ALA A 128 25.53 14.37 13.03
N ALA A 129 26.59 13.96 12.35
CA ALA A 129 27.84 14.71 12.26
C ALA A 129 27.78 15.88 11.27
N HIS A 130 26.74 15.97 10.41
CA HIS A 130 26.67 16.98 9.38
C HIS A 130 26.19 18.35 9.95
N PRO A 131 26.93 19.46 9.77
CA PRO A 131 26.65 20.74 10.46
C PRO A 131 25.26 21.33 10.21
N THR A 132 24.69 21.07 9.03
CA THR A 132 23.39 21.62 8.61
C THR A 132 22.22 20.65 8.84
N TRP A 133 22.48 19.45 9.37
CA TRP A 133 21.42 18.49 9.65
C TRP A 133 20.54 18.98 10.79
N ARG A 134 19.21 18.78 10.65
CA ARG A 134 18.24 19.18 11.67
C ARG A 134 17.63 17.95 12.33
N PRO A 135 17.61 17.86 13.68
CA PRO A 135 17.10 16.69 14.40
C PRO A 135 15.63 16.36 14.13
N ASN A 136 14.82 17.36 13.77
CA ASN A 136 13.40 17.15 13.45
C ASN A 136 13.16 16.47 12.09
N TYR A 137 14.18 16.43 11.22
CA TYR A 137 14.08 15.76 9.94
C TYR A 137 13.86 14.25 10.08
N LYS A 138 13.23 13.72 9.04
CA LYS A 138 12.87 12.33 8.87
C LYS A 138 13.41 11.87 7.53
N VAL A 139 13.94 10.67 7.48
CA VAL A 139 14.53 10.09 6.29
C VAL A 139 13.74 8.85 5.89
N VAL A 140 13.44 8.73 4.61
CA VAL A 140 12.88 7.52 4.00
C VAL A 140 13.99 6.47 3.91
N TYR A 141 13.97 5.49 4.80
CA TYR A 141 14.89 4.34 4.72
C TYR A 141 14.27 3.13 4.03
N GLU A 142 12.95 3.05 3.98
CA GLU A 142 12.22 1.95 3.37
C GLU A 142 11.12 2.47 2.45
N ILE A 143 10.97 1.84 1.29
CA ILE A 143 9.92 2.15 0.31
C ILE A 143 9.11 0.90 0.00
N TYR A 144 7.80 1.06 0.04
CA TYR A 144 6.81 0.03 -0.31
C TYR A 144 6.24 0.36 -1.68
N PHE A 145 6.82 -0.22 -2.73
CA PHE A 145 6.46 0.01 -4.11
C PHE A 145 5.40 -0.99 -4.56
N ALA A 146 4.16 -0.51 -4.68
CA ALA A 146 3.01 -1.33 -5.04
C ALA A 146 2.95 -1.58 -6.56
N LYS A 147 2.56 -2.81 -6.93
CA LYS A 147 2.35 -3.27 -8.31
C LYS A 147 0.87 -3.59 -8.52
N LYS A 148 0.29 -3.17 -9.65
CA LYS A 148 -1.15 -3.30 -9.94
C LYS A 148 -2.02 -2.78 -8.79
N ALA A 149 -1.67 -1.62 -8.24
CA ALA A 149 -2.30 -1.08 -7.06
C ALA A 149 -3.70 -0.53 -7.35
N ILE A 150 -4.60 -0.73 -6.40
CA ILE A 150 -5.92 -0.14 -6.37
C ILE A 150 -6.05 0.63 -5.07
N VAL A 151 -6.39 1.91 -5.16
CA VAL A 151 -6.69 2.76 -4.01
C VAL A 151 -7.95 3.55 -4.33
N ILE A 152 -9.09 3.02 -3.89
CA ILE A 152 -10.38 3.67 -4.03
C ILE A 152 -10.83 4.21 -2.68
N SER A 153 -11.34 5.43 -2.69
CA SER A 153 -12.03 6.01 -1.53
C SER A 153 -13.36 6.60 -1.96
N THR A 154 -14.44 6.35 -1.22
CA THR A 154 -15.75 6.94 -1.53
C THR A 154 -15.92 8.32 -0.90
N LYS A 155 -16.57 9.24 -1.62
CA LYS A 155 -17.10 10.47 -1.03
C LYS A 155 -18.49 10.22 -0.45
N ASP A 156 -19.34 9.56 -1.23
CA ASP A 156 -20.73 9.31 -0.89
C ASP A 156 -20.97 7.92 -0.30
N SER A 157 -22.10 7.75 0.39
CA SER A 157 -22.62 6.44 0.78
C SER A 157 -23.33 5.77 -0.39
N ASN A 158 -23.46 4.44 -0.31
CA ASN A 158 -24.09 3.62 -1.34
C ASN A 158 -23.47 3.86 -2.73
N THR A 159 -22.14 4.00 -2.76
CA THR A 159 -21.39 4.02 -4.01
C THR A 159 -21.15 2.57 -4.43
N GLU A 160 -21.44 2.27 -5.69
CA GLU A 160 -21.07 1.00 -6.30
C GLU A 160 -19.91 1.22 -7.26
N LEU A 161 -19.02 0.24 -7.26
CA LEU A 161 -17.90 0.14 -8.15
C LEU A 161 -18.02 -1.19 -8.89
N VAL A 162 -18.03 -1.16 -10.22
CA VAL A 162 -18.15 -2.36 -11.03
C VAL A 162 -16.88 -2.54 -11.83
N PHE A 163 -16.28 -3.72 -11.70
CA PHE A 163 -15.20 -4.18 -12.57
C PHE A 163 -15.77 -5.18 -13.57
N SER A 164 -15.43 -5.02 -14.84
CA SER A 164 -15.79 -5.94 -15.92
C SER A 164 -14.58 -6.19 -16.83
N GLY A 165 -14.56 -7.34 -17.51
CA GLY A 165 -13.47 -7.72 -18.41
C GLY A 165 -13.06 -9.18 -18.23
N ASN A 166 -11.76 -9.45 -18.24
CA ASN A 166 -11.22 -10.82 -18.20
C ASN A 166 -11.70 -11.61 -16.96
N ALA A 167 -12.39 -12.73 -17.20
CA ALA A 167 -12.97 -13.58 -16.16
C ALA A 167 -11.94 -14.10 -15.14
N THR A 168 -10.76 -14.54 -15.61
CA THR A 168 -9.69 -15.04 -14.73
C THR A 168 -9.13 -13.93 -13.82
N ALA A 169 -8.96 -12.71 -14.33
CA ALA A 169 -8.51 -11.57 -13.54
C ALA A 169 -9.57 -11.15 -12.51
N LEU A 170 -10.85 -11.17 -12.89
CA LEU A 170 -11.97 -10.90 -11.98
C LEU A 170 -12.08 -11.97 -10.88
N GLU A 171 -11.93 -13.24 -11.22
CA GLU A 171 -12.00 -14.35 -10.26
C GLU A 171 -10.91 -14.26 -9.20
N ASN A 172 -9.67 -13.99 -9.64
CA ASN A 172 -8.52 -13.80 -8.77
C ASN A 172 -8.53 -12.47 -8.01
N LEU A 173 -9.53 -11.61 -8.25
CA LEU A 173 -9.59 -10.25 -7.74
C LEU A 173 -8.32 -9.44 -8.04
N ASP A 174 -7.67 -9.72 -9.18
CA ASP A 174 -6.58 -8.91 -9.77
C ASP A 174 -7.19 -7.67 -10.42
N LEU A 175 -7.92 -6.90 -9.62
CA LEU A 175 -8.75 -5.78 -10.07
C LEU A 175 -7.91 -4.59 -10.60
N GLY A 176 -6.59 -4.64 -10.41
CA GLY A 176 -5.61 -3.68 -10.94
C GLY A 176 -5.04 -4.10 -12.29
N ASN A 177 -5.57 -5.17 -12.90
CA ASN A 177 -5.19 -5.60 -14.23
C ASN A 177 -5.62 -4.56 -15.28
N ALA A 178 -4.74 -4.24 -16.24
CA ALA A 178 -4.98 -3.25 -17.28
C ALA A 178 -6.16 -3.61 -18.21
N ASN A 179 -6.53 -4.89 -18.29
CA ASN A 179 -7.64 -5.39 -19.12
C ASN A 179 -9.01 -5.34 -18.43
N LEU A 180 -9.12 -4.63 -17.30
CA LEU A 180 -10.38 -4.47 -16.57
C LEU A 180 -10.91 -3.04 -16.72
N THR A 181 -12.18 -2.95 -17.11
CA THR A 181 -12.92 -1.70 -17.10
C THR A 181 -13.49 -1.48 -15.71
N MET A 182 -13.43 -0.23 -15.25
CA MET A 182 -13.93 0.18 -13.94
C MET A 182 -14.95 1.31 -14.11
N SER A 183 -16.09 1.18 -13.45
CA SER A 183 -17.13 2.21 -13.43
C SER A 183 -17.66 2.46 -12.03
N PHE A 184 -18.08 3.70 -11.77
CA PHE A 184 -18.67 4.11 -10.50
C PHE A 184 -20.08 4.63 -10.70
N THR A 185 -20.97 4.34 -9.75
CA THR A 185 -22.32 4.95 -9.76
C THR A 185 -22.35 6.37 -9.22
N LYS A 186 -21.30 6.80 -8.49
CA LYS A 186 -21.19 8.12 -7.85
C LYS A 186 -19.75 8.62 -7.85
N ALA A 187 -19.57 9.91 -7.55
CA ALA A 187 -18.25 10.51 -7.42
C ALA A 187 -17.43 9.87 -6.27
N VAL A 188 -16.14 9.69 -6.52
CA VAL A 188 -15.19 9.13 -5.56
C VAL A 188 -14.18 10.16 -5.06
N GLY A 189 -13.60 9.85 -3.91
CA GLY A 189 -12.57 10.63 -3.22
C GLY A 189 -11.17 10.40 -3.78
N LEU A 190 -10.88 9.13 -4.06
CA LEU A 190 -9.66 8.69 -4.72
C LEU A 190 -10.03 7.64 -5.74
N ASP A 191 -9.39 7.76 -6.89
CA ASP A 191 -9.45 6.81 -7.99
C ASP A 191 -8.02 6.54 -8.46
N ILE A 192 -7.51 5.39 -8.03
CA ILE A 192 -6.26 4.83 -8.52
C ILE A 192 -6.53 3.37 -8.84
N GLN A 193 -6.38 3.02 -10.11
CA GLN A 193 -6.56 1.66 -10.59
C GLN A 193 -5.36 1.25 -11.44
N GLY A 194 -4.81 0.07 -11.14
CA GLY A 194 -3.79 -0.60 -11.95
C GLY A 194 -2.47 0.13 -12.10
N LYS A 195 -2.25 1.19 -11.30
CA LYS A 195 -1.00 1.95 -11.32
C LYS A 195 0.05 1.29 -10.43
N GLU A 196 1.30 1.63 -10.69
CA GLU A 196 2.43 1.21 -9.88
C GLU A 196 3.11 2.42 -9.25
N GLY A 197 3.67 2.24 -8.06
CA GLY A 197 4.39 3.30 -7.36
C GLY A 197 4.31 3.20 -5.85
N VAL A 198 4.81 4.23 -5.15
CA VAL A 198 5.02 4.12 -3.70
C VAL A 198 3.72 4.28 -2.93
N LEU A 199 3.44 3.29 -2.09
CA LEU A 199 2.24 3.20 -1.25
C LEU A 199 2.55 3.57 0.21
N GLY A 200 3.75 3.21 0.69
CA GLY A 200 4.18 3.46 2.05
C GLY A 200 5.67 3.78 2.17
N LEU A 201 6.02 4.48 3.24
CA LEU A 201 7.35 4.95 3.57
C LEU A 201 7.72 4.51 4.99
N GLY A 202 8.79 3.73 5.12
CA GLY A 202 9.45 3.57 6.41
C GLY A 202 10.33 4.79 6.64
N LEU A 203 10.06 5.47 7.76
CA LEU A 203 10.75 6.70 8.14
C LEU A 203 11.61 6.45 9.37
N PHE A 204 12.77 7.09 9.44
CA PHE A 204 13.52 7.20 10.67
C PHE A 204 13.89 8.64 10.99
N GLN A 205 14.22 8.89 12.24
CA GLN A 205 14.83 10.12 12.70
C GLN A 205 16.20 9.83 13.28
N VAL A 206 17.07 10.84 13.25
CA VAL A 206 18.36 10.77 13.93
C VAL A 206 18.15 11.20 15.37
N SER A 207 18.38 10.28 16.31
CA SER A 207 18.29 10.55 17.74
C SER A 207 19.59 10.09 18.41
N ASN A 208 20.27 11.00 19.11
CA ASN A 208 21.55 10.72 19.78
C ASN A 208 22.60 10.00 18.90
N GLY A 209 22.71 10.40 17.62
CA GLY A 209 23.65 9.77 16.69
C GLY A 209 23.25 8.37 16.21
N SER A 210 22.01 7.93 16.47
CA SER A 210 21.48 6.63 16.08
C SER A 210 20.21 6.75 15.24
N MET A 211 19.88 5.69 14.51
CA MET A 211 18.60 5.60 13.83
C MET A 211 17.50 5.24 14.85
N ASP A 212 16.51 6.12 14.95
CA ASP A 212 15.26 5.85 15.68
C ASP A 212 14.11 5.72 14.66
N ALA A 213 13.63 4.49 14.50
CA ALA A 213 12.57 4.18 13.55
C ALA A 213 11.27 4.88 13.95
N VAL A 214 10.74 5.71 13.06
CA VAL A 214 9.42 6.32 13.23
C VAL A 214 8.38 5.31 12.77
N ARG A 215 8.11 4.34 13.64
CA ARG A 215 7.17 3.24 13.36
C ARG A 215 5.72 3.73 13.34
N GLY A 216 4.95 3.19 12.41
CA GLY A 216 3.49 3.18 12.50
C GLY A 216 2.99 2.48 13.77
N ALA A 217 1.71 2.66 14.13
CA ALA A 217 1.13 2.32 15.44
C ALA A 217 1.59 0.96 16.04
N LYS A 218 1.96 0.96 17.33
CA LYS A 218 2.63 -0.11 18.09
C LYS A 218 1.87 -1.45 18.30
N LYS A 219 0.68 -1.70 17.74
CA LYS A 219 -0.08 -2.93 18.09
C LYS A 219 0.27 -4.13 17.17
N PRO A 220 0.46 -5.35 17.74
CA PRO A 220 0.86 -6.52 16.97
C PRO A 220 -0.29 -7.01 16.08
N VAL A 221 0.04 -7.38 14.84
CA VAL A 221 -0.78 -8.21 13.95
C VAL A 221 0.08 -9.45 13.74
N LYS A 222 -0.49 -10.62 14.03
CA LYS A 222 0.14 -11.91 13.75
C LYS A 222 0.38 -11.97 12.24
N VAL A 223 1.63 -12.04 11.82
CA VAL A 223 1.97 -12.47 10.47
C VAL A 223 1.66 -13.96 10.46
N THR A 224 0.53 -14.35 9.89
CA THR A 224 0.27 -15.76 9.62
C THR A 224 1.23 -16.16 8.52
N ALA A 225 2.27 -16.92 8.87
CA ALA A 225 3.09 -17.60 7.89
C ALA A 225 2.15 -18.44 7.01
N VAL A 226 2.25 -18.25 5.70
CA VAL A 226 1.59 -19.10 4.72
C VAL A 226 2.18 -20.50 4.91
N LYS A 227 1.38 -21.44 5.44
CA LYS A 227 1.73 -22.86 5.42
C LYS A 227 1.80 -23.28 3.95
N VAL A 228 2.99 -23.66 3.50
CA VAL A 228 3.21 -24.33 2.22
C VAL A 228 2.83 -25.80 2.43
N SER A 229 1.74 -26.20 1.74
CA SER A 229 1.30 -27.54 1.37
C SER A 229 1.68 -28.73 2.29
N GLU A 230 0.69 -29.24 3.03
CA GLU A 230 0.63 -30.67 3.35
C GLU A 230 0.25 -31.43 2.06
N MET A 231 1.13 -32.33 1.65
CA MET A 231 0.91 -33.31 0.59
C MET A 231 0.14 -34.46 1.24
N GLU A 232 -1.17 -34.56 0.98
CA GLU A 232 -1.93 -35.78 1.27
C GLU A 232 -1.44 -36.88 0.34
N LEU A 233 -0.82 -37.92 0.91
CA LEU A 233 -0.80 -39.26 0.35
C LEU A 233 -1.82 -40.06 1.14
N ALA A 234 -2.90 -40.44 0.46
CA ALA A 234 -3.98 -41.24 0.98
C ALA A 234 -3.52 -42.66 1.35
N ASP A 235 -3.96 -43.10 2.52
CA ASP A 235 -4.58 -44.39 2.90
C ASP A 235 -4.10 -45.69 2.23
N ASP A 236 -3.62 -46.65 3.03
CA ASP A 236 -4.44 -47.79 3.52
C ASP A 236 -3.59 -48.91 4.15
N LEU A 237 -3.91 -49.24 5.41
CA LEU A 237 -3.96 -50.59 5.98
C LEU A 237 -5.11 -50.65 7.01
#